data_AF-A0A970GHC0-F1
#
_entry.id   AF-A0A970GHC0-F1
#
_cell.length_a   1.000
_cell.length_b   1.000
_cell.length_c   1.000
_cell.angle_alpha   90.00
_cell.angle_beta   90.00
_cell.angle_gamma   90.00
#
_symmetry.space_group_name_H-M   'P 1'
#
loop_
_entity.id
_entity.type
_entity.pdbx_description
1 polymer ?
#
loop_
_entity_poly.entity_id
_entity_poly.type
_entity_poly.pdbx_seq_one_letter_code
_entity_poly.pdbx_strand_id
1 'polypeptide(L)'
;MSEKPTPINLPKPLENLIDAAVGNSKNYQLNFWGQAFMGIVYSLGMLPFGAVGVLLGFILPGIWVFCTYRLVRNVSDQEPGLPFPKWMRKDPGNALLIVVDLFFLGIIWTFILSGVLEKSWIKLLFTVAFPLLTLSMLRYLVLLLKTAHPEEKEEPEN
;
A
#
# COMPACT_ATOMS: atom_id res chain seq x y z
N MET A 1 -24.93 1.90 -24.41
CA MET A 1 -24.65 0.57 -23.84
C MET A 1 -23.96 0.80 -22.51
N SER A 2 -24.64 0.52 -21.39
CA SER A 2 -23.99 0.56 -20.08
C SER A 2 -23.15 -0.72 -19.99
N GLU A 3 -21.83 -0.61 -20.15
CA GLU A 3 -20.94 -1.72 -19.85
C GLU A 3 -21.15 -2.08 -18.38
N LYS A 4 -21.50 -3.34 -18.11
CA LYS A 4 -21.56 -3.84 -16.74
C LYS A 4 -20.19 -3.65 -16.10
N PRO A 5 -20.12 -3.21 -14.84
CA PRO A 5 -18.85 -3.09 -14.15
C PRO A 5 -18.15 -4.45 -14.15
N THR A 6 -16.92 -4.48 -14.68
CA THR A 6 -16.14 -5.71 -14.73
C THR A 6 -15.73 -6.05 -13.30
N PRO A 7 -16.02 -7.27 -12.80
CA PRO A 7 -15.67 -7.62 -11.43
C PRO A 7 -14.16 -7.46 -11.20
N ILE A 8 -13.79 -7.06 -9.98
CA ILE A 8 -12.42 -6.88 -9.53
C ILE A 8 -11.67 -8.20 -9.69
N ASN A 9 -10.91 -8.36 -10.77
CA ASN A 9 -10.17 -9.58 -11.01
C ASN A 9 -8.77 -9.46 -10.41
N LEU A 10 -8.69 -9.39 -9.08
CA LEU A 10 -7.42 -9.46 -8.36
C LEU A 10 -7.12 -10.94 -8.03
N PRO A 11 -5.86 -11.39 -8.12
CA PRO A 11 -5.49 -12.69 -7.58
C PRO A 11 -5.87 -12.78 -6.10
N LYS A 12 -6.51 -13.86 -5.67
CA LYS A 12 -6.92 -14.07 -4.26
C LYS A 12 -5.85 -13.75 -3.22
N PRO A 13 -4.55 -14.08 -3.42
CA PRO A 13 -3.51 -13.72 -2.45
C PRO A 13 -3.35 -12.20 -2.29
N LEU A 14 -3.48 -11.44 -3.37
CA LEU A 14 -3.39 -9.99 -3.36
C LEU A 14 -4.62 -9.37 -2.68
N GLU A 15 -5.81 -9.89 -2.98
CA GLU A 15 -7.06 -9.46 -2.33
C GLU A 15 -6.97 -9.65 -0.80
N ASN A 16 -6.56 -10.83 -0.35
CA ASN A 16 -6.39 -11.12 1.08
C ASN A 16 -5.39 -10.16 1.76
N LEU A 17 -4.29 -9.80 1.10
CA LEU A 17 -3.32 -8.84 1.62
C LEU A 17 -3.90 -7.43 1.73
N ILE A 18 -4.65 -7.01 0.70
CA ILE A 18 -5.34 -5.72 0.69
C ILE A 18 -6.39 -5.67 1.79
N ASP A 19 -7.17 -6.74 1.97
CA ASP A 19 -8.20 -6.80 3.00
C ASP A 19 -7.64 -6.80 4.41
N ALA A 20 -6.56 -7.57 4.63
CA ALA A 20 -5.83 -7.57 5.89
C ALA A 20 -5.23 -6.19 6.22
N ALA A 21 -4.75 -5.46 5.21
CA ALA A 21 -4.17 -4.13 5.39
C ALA A 21 -5.26 -3.06 5.60
N VAL A 22 -6.24 -2.98 4.70
CA VAL A 22 -7.14 -1.83 4.55
C VAL A 22 -8.58 -2.18 4.15
N GLY A 23 -8.99 -3.45 4.13
CA GLY A 23 -10.31 -3.85 3.59
C GLY A 23 -11.50 -3.20 4.30
N ASN A 24 -11.39 -3.07 5.64
CA ASN A 24 -12.35 -2.40 6.50
C ASN A 24 -11.69 -1.34 7.38
N SER A 25 -12.51 -0.48 8.02
CA SER A 25 -12.02 0.63 8.85
C SER A 25 -11.21 0.15 10.06
N LYS A 26 -11.54 -1.01 10.63
CA LYS A 26 -10.84 -1.56 11.80
C LYS A 26 -9.41 -2.00 11.44
N ASN A 27 -9.27 -2.76 10.34
CA ASN A 27 -7.96 -3.20 9.83
C ASN A 27 -7.10 -1.98 9.45
N TYR A 28 -7.69 -1.01 8.75
CA TYR A 28 -6.99 0.23 8.40
C TYR A 28 -6.51 0.98 9.65
N GLN A 29 -7.39 1.21 10.63
CA GLN A 29 -7.01 1.91 11.88
C GLN A 29 -5.93 1.16 12.65
N LEU A 30 -6.03 -0.16 12.74
CA LEU A 30 -5.04 -0.99 13.45
C LEU A 30 -3.67 -0.91 12.77
N ASN A 31 -3.61 -1.07 11.45
CA ASN A 31 -2.35 -0.96 10.70
C ASN A 31 -1.80 0.47 10.72
N PHE A 32 -2.66 1.48 10.59
CA PHE A 32 -2.26 2.89 10.60
C PHE A 32 -1.68 3.29 11.96
N TRP A 33 -2.43 3.08 13.05
CA TRP A 33 -1.97 3.45 14.39
C TRP A 33 -0.83 2.55 14.88
N GLY A 34 -0.87 1.25 14.54
CA GLY A 34 0.21 0.31 14.84
C GLY A 34 1.52 0.74 14.18
N GLN A 35 1.49 1.06 12.89
CA GLN A 35 2.67 1.56 12.16
C GLN A 35 3.15 2.90 12.71
N ALA A 36 2.23 3.84 12.97
CA ALA A 36 2.57 5.15 13.51
C ALA A 36 3.27 5.03 14.86
N PHE A 37 2.66 4.28 15.79
CA PHE A 37 3.20 4.09 17.13
C PHE A 37 4.55 3.35 17.09
N MET A 38 4.61 2.19 16.44
CA MET A 38 5.83 1.38 16.37
C MET A 38 6.96 2.10 15.63
N GLY A 39 6.64 2.82 14.55
CA GLY A 39 7.60 3.59 13.79
C GLY A 39 8.18 4.76 14.58
N ILE A 40 7.35 5.47 15.37
CA ILE A 40 7.84 6.52 16.28
C ILE A 40 8.78 5.92 17.33
N VAL A 41 8.33 4.86 18.02
CA VAL A 41 9.11 4.19 19.07
C VAL A 41 10.47 3.71 18.52
N TYR A 42 10.48 3.08 17.34
CA TYR A 42 11.72 2.67 16.68
C TYR A 42 12.63 3.86 16.34
N SER A 43 12.06 4.93 15.77
CA SER A 43 12.85 6.09 15.31
C SER A 43 13.48 6.89 16.43
N LEU A 44 12.86 6.90 17.62
CA LEU A 44 13.41 7.49 18.84
C LEU A 44 14.48 6.62 19.51
N GLY A 45 14.76 5.43 18.97
CA GLY A 45 15.77 4.51 19.50
C GLY A 45 15.32 3.70 20.71
N MET A 46 14.02 3.72 21.04
CA MET A 46 13.47 2.96 22.17
C MET A 46 13.41 1.45 21.88
N LEU A 47 13.45 1.06 20.59
CA LEU A 47 13.54 -0.33 20.14
C LEU A 47 14.77 -0.50 19.23
N PRO A 48 15.96 -0.83 19.77
CA PRO A 48 17.21 -0.86 19.00
C PRO A 48 17.36 -2.11 18.11
N PHE A 49 16.32 -2.92 17.95
CA PHE A 49 16.39 -4.17 17.19
C PHE A 49 16.31 -3.89 15.68
N GLY A 50 17.40 -4.15 14.96
CA GLY A 50 17.47 -3.99 13.50
C GLY A 50 16.35 -4.73 12.75
N ALA A 51 15.97 -5.92 13.22
CA ALA A 51 14.88 -6.71 12.64
C ALA A 51 13.51 -6.01 12.70
N VAL A 52 13.21 -5.30 13.79
CA VAL A 52 11.99 -4.49 13.92
C VAL A 52 12.01 -3.34 12.92
N GLY A 53 13.18 -2.70 12.76
CA GLY A 53 13.41 -1.71 11.72
C GLY A 53 13.09 -2.26 10.34
N VAL A 54 13.67 -3.40 9.95
CA VAL A 54 13.41 -4.08 8.66
C VAL A 54 11.93 -4.34 8.44
N LEU A 55 11.22 -4.83 9.45
CA LEU A 55 9.79 -5.08 9.34
C LEU A 55 9.00 -3.80 9.06
N LEU A 56 9.23 -2.75 9.87
CA LEU A 56 8.47 -1.50 9.83
C LEU A 56 8.82 -0.59 8.66
N GLY A 57 10.10 -0.54 8.28
CA GLY A 57 10.61 0.38 7.27
C GLY A 57 10.77 -0.22 5.88
N PHE A 58 10.73 -1.56 5.74
CA PHE A 58 10.94 -2.23 4.46
C PHE A 58 9.85 -3.25 4.12
N ILE A 59 9.63 -4.27 4.96
CA ILE A 59 8.74 -5.39 4.62
C ILE A 59 7.28 -4.92 4.50
N LEU A 60 6.72 -4.31 5.55
CA LEU A 60 5.32 -3.86 5.53
C LEU A 60 5.07 -2.79 4.46
N PRO A 61 5.88 -1.71 4.37
CA PRO A 61 5.68 -0.71 3.34
C PRO A 61 5.87 -1.29 1.93
N GLY A 62 6.80 -2.24 1.75
CA GLY A 62 7.00 -2.92 0.48
C GLY A 62 5.79 -3.74 0.04
N ILE A 63 5.14 -4.46 0.97
CA ILE A 63 3.87 -5.14 0.70
C ILE A 63 2.80 -4.13 0.30
N TRP A 64 2.68 -3.00 1.01
CA TRP A 64 1.67 -1.98 0.69
C TRP A 64 1.94 -1.29 -0.65
N VAL A 65 3.19 -1.00 -0.98
CA VAL A 65 3.61 -0.47 -2.29
C VAL A 65 3.21 -1.45 -3.40
N PHE A 66 3.56 -2.73 -3.23
CA PHE A 66 3.18 -3.77 -4.17
C PHE A 66 1.66 -3.84 -4.38
N CYS A 67 0.90 -3.87 -3.28
CA CYS A 67 -0.55 -3.93 -3.33
C CYS A 67 -1.14 -2.69 -4.01
N THR A 68 -0.60 -1.52 -3.70
CA THR A 68 -1.08 -0.24 -4.21
C THR A 68 -0.91 -0.16 -5.71
N TYR A 69 0.28 -0.44 -6.24
CA TYR A 69 0.49 -0.39 -7.69
C TYR A 69 -0.35 -1.42 -8.42
N ARG A 70 -0.45 -2.65 -7.91
CA ARG A 70 -1.31 -3.67 -8.53
C ARG A 70 -2.78 -3.25 -8.53
N LEU A 71 -3.25 -2.60 -7.47
CA LEU A 71 -4.61 -2.07 -7.39
C LEU A 71 -4.82 -0.87 -8.32
N VAL A 72 -3.87 0.06 -8.41
CA VAL A 72 -3.91 1.19 -9.38
C VAL A 72 -4.11 0.69 -10.79
N ARG A 73 -3.36 -0.35 -11.18
CA ARG A 73 -3.52 -0.96 -12.51
C ARG A 73 -4.97 -1.41 -12.73
N ASN A 74 -5.49 -2.21 -11.81
CA ASN A 74 -6.84 -2.77 -11.90
C ASN A 74 -7.90 -1.66 -11.98
N VAL A 75 -7.81 -0.67 -11.08
CA VAL A 75 -8.67 0.52 -11.06
C VAL A 75 -8.57 1.30 -12.38
N SER A 76 -7.38 1.46 -12.94
CA SER A 76 -7.18 2.24 -14.18
C SER A 76 -7.70 1.56 -15.45
N ASP A 77 -7.83 0.23 -15.42
CA ASP A 77 -8.43 -0.56 -16.50
C ASP A 77 -9.96 -0.45 -16.46
N GLN A 78 -10.54 -0.37 -15.25
CA GLN A 78 -11.99 -0.21 -15.04
C GLN A 78 -12.47 1.24 -15.23
N GLU A 79 -11.66 2.22 -14.82
CA GLU A 79 -11.99 3.64 -14.83
C GLU A 79 -11.00 4.43 -15.70
N PRO A 80 -11.12 4.39 -17.04
CA PRO A 80 -10.16 4.99 -17.95
C PRO A 80 -10.09 6.51 -17.85
N GLY A 81 -11.09 7.16 -17.22
CA GLY A 81 -11.15 8.60 -16.95
C GLY A 81 -10.26 9.07 -15.81
N LEU A 82 -9.67 8.17 -15.02
CA LEU A 82 -8.73 8.56 -13.96
C LEU A 82 -7.41 9.07 -14.55
N PRO A 83 -6.78 10.09 -13.92
CA PRO A 83 -5.58 10.76 -14.44
C PRO A 83 -4.29 9.93 -14.28
N PHE A 84 -4.39 8.61 -14.36
CA PHE A 84 -3.22 7.73 -14.33
C PHE A 84 -2.57 7.62 -15.72
N PRO A 85 -1.24 7.76 -15.82
CA PRO A 85 -0.53 7.61 -17.08
C PRO A 85 -0.80 6.25 -17.74
N LYS A 86 -1.01 6.25 -19.06
CA LYS A 86 -1.35 5.03 -19.83
C LYS A 86 -0.34 3.89 -19.67
N TRP A 87 0.91 4.20 -19.39
CA TRP A 87 1.96 3.20 -19.21
C TRP A 87 1.86 2.47 -17.86
N MET A 88 1.28 3.07 -16.82
CA MET A 88 1.03 2.40 -15.52
C MET A 88 -0.07 1.33 -15.60
N ARG A 89 -0.92 1.41 -16.63
CA ARG A 89 -1.98 0.42 -16.92
C ARG A 89 -1.41 -0.87 -17.49
N LYS A 90 -0.20 -0.83 -18.07
CA LYS A 90 0.48 -1.99 -18.64
C LYS A 90 1.30 -2.72 -17.57
N ASP A 91 1.28 -4.06 -17.60
CA ASP A 91 2.09 -4.92 -16.72
C ASP A 91 3.57 -4.49 -16.59
N PRO A 92 4.33 -4.29 -17.68
CA PRO A 92 5.74 -3.91 -17.56
C PRO A 92 5.95 -2.55 -16.89
N GLY A 93 5.07 -1.57 -17.13
CA GLY A 93 5.17 -0.25 -16.51
C GLY A 93 4.83 -0.27 -15.02
N ASN A 94 3.80 -1.03 -14.65
CA ASN A 94 3.41 -1.24 -13.25
C ASN A 94 4.47 -2.01 -12.45
N ALA A 95 4.99 -3.10 -13.03
CA ALA A 95 6.05 -3.89 -12.41
C ALA A 95 7.34 -3.08 -12.24
N LEU A 96 7.68 -2.23 -13.21
CA LEU A 96 8.86 -1.35 -13.12
C LEU A 96 8.75 -0.39 -11.94
N LEU A 97 7.59 0.24 -11.71
CA LEU A 97 7.37 1.12 -10.56
C LEU A 97 7.54 0.40 -9.22
N ILE A 98 6.96 -0.80 -9.10
CA ILE A 98 7.13 -1.64 -7.92
C ILE A 98 8.62 -1.92 -7.68
N VAL A 99 9.35 -2.34 -8.71
CA VAL A 99 10.77 -2.68 -8.59
C VAL A 99 11.59 -1.45 -8.19
N VAL A 100 11.36 -0.31 -8.83
CA VAL A 100 12.08 0.94 -8.53
C VAL A 100 11.83 1.38 -7.08
N ASP A 101 10.58 1.38 -6.62
CA ASP A 101 10.25 1.78 -5.25
C ASP A 101 10.82 0.81 -4.22
N LEU A 102 10.71 -0.51 -4.44
CA LEU A 102 11.30 -1.51 -3.55
C LEU A 102 12.83 -1.44 -3.51
N PHE A 103 13.46 -1.17 -4.66
CA PHE A 103 14.90 -0.99 -4.74
C PHE A 103 15.35 0.26 -3.99
N PHE A 104 14.66 1.39 -4.18
CA PHE A 104 14.93 2.64 -3.47
C PHE A 104 14.74 2.48 -1.96
N LEU A 105 13.63 1.85 -1.54
CA LEU A 105 13.36 1.56 -0.13
C LEU A 105 14.45 0.65 0.45
N GLY A 106 14.88 -0.37 -0.28
CA GLY A 106 15.95 -1.29 0.13
C GLY A 106 17.30 -0.59 0.30
N ILE A 107 17.68 0.31 -0.61
CA ILE A 107 18.92 1.11 -0.50
C ILE A 107 18.87 1.98 0.76
N ILE A 108 17.78 2.71 0.94
CA ILE A 108 17.64 3.61 2.09
C ILE A 108 17.71 2.84 3.39
N TRP A 109 17.04 1.70 3.46
CA TRP A 109 17.04 0.88 4.66
C TRP A 109 18.41 0.26 4.93
N THR A 110 19.16 -0.10 3.89
CA THR A 110 20.56 -0.52 4.02
C THR A 110 21.41 0.58 4.66
N PHE A 111 21.28 1.83 4.23
CA PHE A 111 22.02 2.95 4.80
C PHE A 111 21.62 3.29 6.25
N ILE A 112 20.36 3.08 6.60
CA ILE A 112 19.89 3.28 7.98
C ILE A 112 20.44 2.18 8.91
N LEU A 113 20.45 0.93 8.46
CA LEU A 113 20.97 -0.20 9.22
C LEU A 113 22.50 -0.19 9.31
N SER A 114 23.20 0.33 8.31
CA SER A 114 24.66 0.46 8.32
C SER A 114 25.18 1.64 9.15
N GLY A 115 24.30 2.46 9.73
CA GLY A 115 24.69 3.67 10.46
C GLY A 115 25.16 4.82 9.57
N VAL A 116 24.92 4.77 8.26
CA VAL A 116 25.22 5.91 7.37
C VAL A 116 24.17 7.01 7.53
N LEU A 117 22.89 6.62 7.74
CA LEU A 117 21.77 7.52 7.98
C LEU A 117 21.20 7.34 9.40
N GLU A 118 21.91 7.86 10.39
CA GLU A 118 21.54 7.68 11.80
C GLU A 118 20.44 8.62 12.31
N LYS A 119 20.20 9.74 11.60
CA LYS A 119 19.31 10.79 12.08
C LYS A 119 17.89 10.28 12.28
N SER A 120 17.33 10.48 13.48
CA SER A 120 15.99 10.00 13.85
C SER A 120 14.87 10.48 12.92
N TRP A 121 14.98 11.68 12.35
CA TRP A 121 13.97 12.17 11.40
C TRP A 121 13.96 11.39 10.09
N ILE A 122 15.10 10.82 9.67
CA ILE A 122 15.17 9.95 8.49
C ILE A 122 14.47 8.64 8.80
N LYS A 123 14.72 8.06 9.98
CA LYS A 123 14.00 6.87 10.44
C LYS A 123 12.49 7.12 10.48
N LEU A 124 12.05 8.26 11.05
CA LEU A 124 10.63 8.65 11.07
C LEU A 124 10.04 8.75 9.67
N LEU A 125 10.76 9.30 8.70
CA LEU A 125 10.28 9.42 7.33
C LEU A 125 9.94 8.04 6.75
N PHE A 126 10.79 7.04 6.97
CA PHE A 126 10.68 5.73 6.35
C PHE A 126 9.96 4.67 7.19
N THR A 127 9.81 4.86 8.50
CA THR A 127 8.99 3.98 9.35
C THR A 127 7.63 4.56 9.69
N VAL A 128 7.38 5.84 9.42
CA VAL A 128 6.09 6.49 9.72
C VAL A 128 5.52 7.18 8.48
N ALA A 129 6.14 8.25 8.01
CA ALA A 129 5.52 9.10 6.99
C ALA A 129 5.23 8.34 5.68
N PHE A 130 6.25 7.70 5.10
CA PHE A 130 6.13 6.95 3.86
C PHE A 130 5.20 5.72 3.98
N PRO A 131 5.33 4.87 5.02
CA PRO A 131 4.40 3.76 5.23
C PRO A 131 2.94 4.21 5.39
N LEU A 132 2.67 5.24 6.19
CA LEU A 132 1.31 5.74 6.40
C LEU A 132 0.72 6.34 5.12
N LEU A 133 1.51 7.10 4.36
CA LEU A 133 1.07 7.64 3.07
C LEU A 133 0.72 6.51 2.09
N THR A 134 1.55 5.47 2.02
CA THR A 134 1.30 4.30 1.18
C THR A 134 0.02 3.56 1.60
N LEU A 135 -0.14 3.34 2.92
CA LEU A 135 -1.32 2.68 3.47
C LEU A 135 -2.61 3.49 3.22
N SER A 136 -2.56 4.82 3.38
CA SER A 136 -3.67 5.72 3.07
C SER A 136 -4.01 5.73 1.58
N MET A 137 -3.00 5.70 0.70
CA MET A 137 -3.22 5.59 -0.75
C MET A 137 -3.89 4.27 -1.13
N LEU A 138 -3.45 3.15 -0.53
CA LEU A 138 -4.08 1.85 -0.72
C LEU A 138 -5.56 1.88 -0.26
N ARG A 139 -5.84 2.44 0.92
CA ARG A 139 -7.21 2.58 1.44
C ARG A 139 -8.07 3.44 0.53
N TYR A 140 -7.53 4.55 0.03
CA TYR A 140 -8.23 5.44 -0.90
C TYR A 140 -8.65 4.70 -2.18
N LEU A 141 -7.75 3.92 -2.78
CA LEU A 141 -8.05 3.14 -3.99
C LEU A 141 -9.14 2.09 -3.75
N VAL A 142 -9.09 1.40 -2.60
CA VAL A 142 -10.13 0.44 -2.22
C VAL A 142 -11.50 1.12 -2.09
N LEU A 143 -11.56 2.30 -1.47
CA LEU A 143 -12.79 3.07 -1.32
C LEU A 143 -13.32 3.60 -2.66
N LEU A 144 -12.43 4.06 -3.52
CA LEU A 144 -12.76 4.52 -4.86
C LEU A 144 -13.43 3.39 -5.65
N LEU A 145 -12.84 2.21 -5.61
CA LEU A 145 -13.34 1.06 -6.34
C LEU A 145 -14.69 0.55 -5.79
N LYS A 146 -14.86 0.52 -4.45
CA LYS A 146 -16.16 0.19 -3.82
C LYS A 146 -17.26 1.21 -4.16
N THR A 147 -16.89 2.47 -4.35
CA THR A 147 -17.85 3.53 -4.72
C THR A 147 -18.22 3.47 -6.21
N ALA A 148 -17.26 3.14 -7.07
CA ALA A 148 -17.50 2.99 -8.51
C ALA A 148 -18.33 1.75 -8.85
N HIS A 149 -18.21 0.69 -8.03
CA HIS A 149 -18.93 -0.57 -8.19
C HIS A 149 -19.64 -0.93 -6.88
N PRO A 150 -20.72 -0.20 -6.52
CA PRO A 150 -21.55 -0.60 -5.39
C PRO A 150 -22.10 -1.99 -5.74
N GLU A 151 -21.90 -2.98 -4.86
CA GLU A 151 -22.47 -4.31 -5.04
C GLU A 151 -23.97 -4.14 -5.37
N GLU A 152 -24.42 -4.69 -6.51
CA GLU A 152 -25.85 -4.89 -6.75
C GLU A 152 -26.33 -5.71 -5.55
N LYS A 153 -27.04 -5.06 -4.63
CA LYS A 153 -27.76 -5.77 -3.58
C LYS A 153 -28.68 -6.72 -4.31
N GLU A 154 -28.41 -8.02 -4.19
CA GLU A 154 -29.38 -9.05 -4.55
C GLU A 154 -30.69 -8.66 -3.87
N GLU A 155 -31.69 -8.28 -4.68
CA GLU A 155 -33.05 -8.14 -4.18
C GLU A 155 -33.41 -9.49 -3.55
N PRO A 156 -33.93 -9.51 -2.31
CA PRO A 156 -34.45 -10.75 -1.77
C PRO A 156 -35.56 -11.23 -2.72
N GLU A 157 -35.34 -12.39 -3.35
CA GLU A 157 -36.40 -13.12 -4.04
C GLU A 157 -37.52 -13.33 -3.01
N ASN A 158 -38.65 -12.64 -3.22
CA ASN A 158 -39.90 -12.87 -2.50
C ASN A 158 -40.55 -14.17 -2.97
#